data_AF-A0A2W4VV08-F1
#
_entry.id   AF-A0A2W4VV08-F1
#
_cell.length_a   1.000
_cell.length_b   1.000
_cell.length_c   1.000
_cell.angle_alpha   90.00
_cell.angle_beta   90.00
_cell.angle_gamma   90.00
#
_symmetry.space_group_name_H-M   'P 1'
#
loop_
_entity.id
_entity.type
_entity.pdbx_description
1 polymer ?
#
loop_
_entity_poly.entity_id
_entity_poly.type
_entity_poly.pdbx_seq_one_letter_code
_entity_poly.pdbx_strand_id
1 'polypeptide(L)'
;GTTISSFKCYSIEYAFALITDSLSRLETFLGQETDSDQQLAILNSLISLYDQNNQPDLTRLRFEQALTLIAPLNKTLRDDKYADLALAVVSNPELVSQVLPLISAHKQVDVLLGMTQRLAANDQSAQALKRFDQAISLVKALSLSDRDAAIGYVASWLNADGSSEAQYTPTDLLLLSRLSPQLNDPFVRALWLTRLVSNLPPSEAQTTYEALPSALADIPSAYTRRDLLWQAIDSNLSFQQFDRATQLANALDGEYRQSALDQIELAKAQ
;
A
#
# COMPACT_ATOMS: atom_id res chain seq x y z
N GLY A 1 -24.71 18.21 38.64
CA GLY A 1 -23.37 17.90 38.13
C GLY A 1 -23.06 16.48 38.51
N THR A 2 -23.14 15.56 37.55
CA THR A 2 -22.78 14.15 37.78
C THR A 2 -22.48 13.46 36.44
N THR A 3 -21.25 12.96 36.36
CA THR A 3 -20.81 11.72 35.68
C THR A 3 -21.12 11.50 34.19
N ILE A 4 -20.14 11.87 33.35
CA ILE A 4 -19.81 11.15 32.11
C ILE A 4 -18.27 10.96 32.10
N SER A 5 -17.78 9.87 32.70
CA SER A 5 -16.34 9.54 32.68
C SER A 5 -16.04 8.03 32.74
N SER A 6 -17.04 7.15 32.84
CA SER A 6 -16.79 5.71 33.04
C SER A 6 -16.81 4.88 31.75
N PHE A 7 -17.43 5.33 30.66
CA PHE A 7 -17.63 4.48 29.48
C PHE A 7 -16.38 4.24 28.60
N LYS A 8 -15.33 5.07 28.70
CA LYS A 8 -14.10 4.86 27.93
C LYS A 8 -13.14 3.84 28.57
N CYS A 9 -13.08 3.73 29.90
CA CYS A 9 -12.17 2.79 30.57
C CYS A 9 -12.61 1.32 30.45
N TYR A 10 -13.91 1.02 30.47
CA TYR A 10 -14.41 -0.36 30.38
C TYR A 10 -14.07 -1.05 29.05
N SER A 11 -13.91 -0.30 27.96
CA SER A 11 -13.57 -0.86 26.65
C SER A 11 -12.12 -1.34 26.55
N ILE A 12 -11.20 -0.69 27.26
CA ILE A 12 -9.75 -0.97 27.21
C ILE A 12 -9.41 -2.17 28.09
N GLU A 13 -9.96 -2.23 29.30
CA GLU A 13 -9.75 -3.36 30.22
C GLU A 13 -10.32 -4.67 29.66
N TYR A 14 -11.47 -4.60 28.98
CA TYR A 14 -12.08 -5.77 28.35
C TYR A 14 -11.29 -6.24 27.13
N ALA A 15 -10.79 -5.30 26.30
CA ALA A 15 -9.91 -5.63 25.17
C ALA A 15 -8.59 -6.26 25.65
N PHE A 16 -8.01 -5.76 26.73
CA PHE A 16 -6.78 -6.31 27.31
C PHE A 16 -6.96 -7.73 27.86
N ALA A 17 -8.08 -7.99 28.54
CA ALA A 17 -8.42 -9.33 29.03
C ALA A 17 -8.64 -10.34 27.88
N LEU A 18 -9.31 -9.92 26.81
CA LEU A 18 -9.52 -10.75 25.61
C LEU A 18 -8.22 -11.11 24.88
N ILE A 19 -7.30 -10.15 24.77
CA ILE A 19 -5.97 -10.38 24.17
C ILE A 19 -5.16 -11.36 25.02
N THR A 20 -5.17 -11.18 26.34
CA THR A 20 -4.44 -12.03 27.28
C THR A 20 -4.96 -13.48 27.26
N ASP A 21 -6.28 -13.67 27.25
CA ASP A 21 -6.90 -15.00 27.13
C ASP A 21 -6.56 -15.67 25.78
N SER A 22 -6.61 -14.90 24.69
CA SER A 22 -6.27 -15.39 23.35
C SER A 22 -4.79 -15.83 23.25
N LEU A 23 -3.87 -15.04 23.81
CA LEU A 23 -2.45 -15.38 23.88
C LEU A 23 -2.22 -16.66 24.68
N SER A 24 -2.82 -16.79 25.87
CA SER A 24 -2.67 -17.98 26.71
C SER A 24 -3.21 -19.26 26.04
N ARG A 25 -4.33 -19.16 25.31
CA ARG A 25 -4.85 -20.28 24.52
C ARG A 25 -3.90 -20.70 23.41
N LEU A 26 -3.34 -19.74 22.67
CA LEU A 26 -2.37 -20.03 21.61
C LEU A 26 -1.08 -20.66 22.16
N GLU A 27 -0.58 -20.21 23.30
CA GLU A 27 0.58 -20.85 23.95
C GLU A 27 0.26 -22.28 24.40
N THR A 28 -0.94 -22.50 24.94
CA THR A 28 -1.39 -23.84 25.35
C THR A 28 -1.49 -24.77 24.13
N PHE A 29 -2.08 -24.30 23.03
CA PHE A 29 -2.15 -25.07 21.79
C PHE A 29 -0.76 -25.36 21.23
N LEU A 30 0.15 -24.39 21.24
CA LEU A 30 1.53 -24.60 20.78
C LEU A 30 2.22 -25.73 21.56
N GLY A 31 2.00 -25.81 22.89
CA GLY A 31 2.58 -26.86 23.73
C GLY A 31 1.96 -28.25 23.54
N GLN A 32 0.79 -28.33 22.92
CA GLN A 32 0.05 -29.58 22.66
C GLN A 32 0.17 -30.05 21.21
N GLU A 33 0.45 -29.13 20.29
CA GLU A 33 0.52 -29.41 18.86
C GLU A 33 1.79 -30.17 18.50
N THR A 34 1.66 -31.16 17.62
CA THR A 34 2.76 -32.00 17.14
C THR A 34 3.00 -31.85 15.64
N ASP A 35 2.02 -31.34 14.90
CA ASP A 35 2.15 -31.05 13.47
C ASP A 35 2.95 -29.75 13.25
N SER A 36 4.04 -29.83 12.48
CA SER A 36 4.94 -28.69 12.27
C SER A 36 4.28 -27.54 11.50
N ASP A 37 3.33 -27.81 10.60
CA ASP A 37 2.65 -26.75 9.85
C ASP A 37 1.67 -25.98 10.75
N GLN A 38 0.94 -26.69 11.62
CA GLN A 38 0.07 -26.08 12.62
C GLN A 38 0.87 -25.32 13.69
N GLN A 39 1.99 -25.88 14.17
CA GLN A 39 2.91 -25.17 15.05
C GLN A 39 3.40 -23.85 14.43
N LEU A 40 3.77 -23.85 13.15
CA LEU A 40 4.20 -22.63 12.45
C LEU A 40 3.07 -21.60 12.33
N ALA A 41 1.84 -22.02 12.06
CA ALA A 41 0.69 -21.11 12.01
C ALA A 41 0.41 -20.46 13.38
N ILE A 42 0.50 -21.25 14.47
CA ILE A 42 0.35 -20.75 15.84
C ILE A 42 1.50 -19.79 16.18
N LEU A 43 2.75 -20.14 15.85
CA LEU A 43 3.91 -19.29 16.08
C LEU A 43 3.80 -17.96 15.34
N ASN A 44 3.40 -17.94 14.06
CA ASN A 44 3.19 -16.71 13.31
C ASN A 44 2.13 -15.81 13.95
N SER A 45 1.05 -16.41 14.47
CA SER A 45 0.00 -15.70 15.19
C SER A 45 0.52 -15.09 16.49
N LEU A 46 1.25 -15.87 17.28
CA LEU A 46 1.88 -15.42 18.53
C LEU A 46 2.89 -14.29 18.27
N ILE A 47 3.75 -14.42 17.26
CA ILE A 47 4.72 -13.41 16.85
C ILE A 47 4.00 -12.09 16.53
N SER A 48 2.97 -12.13 15.69
CA SER A 48 2.23 -10.90 15.33
C SER A 48 1.54 -10.28 16.54
N LEU A 49 0.96 -11.08 17.43
CA LEU A 49 0.28 -10.57 18.62
C LEU A 49 1.26 -10.00 19.65
N TYR A 50 2.39 -10.66 19.90
CA TYR A 50 3.41 -10.14 20.81
C TYR A 50 4.05 -8.85 20.30
N ASP A 51 4.30 -8.77 18.99
CA ASP A 51 4.83 -7.56 18.36
C ASP A 51 3.84 -6.39 18.48
N GLN A 52 2.55 -6.63 18.21
CA GLN A 52 1.49 -5.63 18.38
C GLN A 52 1.30 -5.18 19.84
N ASN A 53 1.65 -6.02 20.80
CA ASN A 53 1.53 -5.73 22.24
C ASN A 53 2.86 -5.24 22.86
N ASN A 54 3.85 -4.85 22.06
CA ASN A 54 5.16 -4.38 22.52
C ASN A 54 5.87 -5.38 23.46
N GLN A 55 5.84 -6.68 23.12
CA GLN A 55 6.53 -7.75 23.85
C GLN A 55 7.73 -8.29 23.05
N PRO A 56 8.80 -7.49 22.85
CA PRO A 56 9.86 -7.80 21.90
C PRO A 56 10.63 -9.08 22.23
N ASP A 57 10.81 -9.40 23.52
CA ASP A 57 11.51 -10.62 23.95
C ASP A 57 10.72 -11.88 23.59
N LEU A 58 9.40 -11.84 23.76
CA LEU A 58 8.52 -12.95 23.39
C LEU A 58 8.39 -13.07 21.87
N THR A 59 8.28 -11.96 21.15
CA THR A 59 8.34 -11.94 19.69
C THR A 59 9.62 -12.60 19.19
N ARG A 60 10.77 -12.21 19.75
CA ARG A 60 12.08 -12.79 19.40
C ARG A 60 12.15 -14.28 19.69
N LEU A 61 11.71 -14.70 20.88
CA LEU A 61 11.70 -16.12 21.28
C LEU A 61 10.87 -16.97 20.31
N ARG A 62 9.65 -16.54 19.97
CA ARG A 62 8.78 -17.29 19.04
C ARG A 62 9.31 -17.25 17.60
N PHE A 63 9.93 -16.15 17.19
CA PHE A 63 10.60 -16.05 15.89
C PHE A 63 11.76 -17.03 15.78
N GLU A 64 12.63 -17.11 16.78
CA GLU A 64 13.74 -18.07 16.82
C GLU A 64 13.22 -19.52 16.78
N GLN A 65 12.13 -19.82 17.50
CA GLN A 65 11.48 -21.12 17.42
C GLN A 65 10.95 -21.41 16.01
N ALA A 66 10.30 -20.46 15.34
CA ALA A 66 9.82 -20.63 13.97
C ALA A 66 10.96 -20.91 12.98
N LEU A 67 12.10 -20.20 13.10
CA LEU A 67 13.26 -20.44 12.25
C LEU A 67 13.77 -21.89 12.33
N THR A 68 13.75 -22.50 13.51
CA THR A 68 14.21 -23.89 13.69
C THR A 68 13.28 -24.91 13.04
N LEU A 69 11.96 -24.65 13.04
CA LEU A 69 10.98 -25.50 12.36
C LEU A 69 11.02 -25.36 10.82
N ILE A 70 11.40 -24.19 10.30
CA ILE A 70 11.44 -23.91 8.86
C ILE A 70 12.72 -24.48 8.20
N ALA A 71 13.86 -24.38 8.88
CA ALA A 71 15.16 -24.82 8.36
C ALA A 71 15.21 -26.24 7.74
N PRO A 72 14.55 -27.28 8.29
CA PRO A 72 14.57 -28.63 7.72
C PRO A 72 13.68 -28.82 6.48
N LEU A 73 12.79 -27.86 6.14
CA LEU A 73 11.87 -27.99 5.02
C LEU A 73 12.59 -27.98 3.67
N ASN A 74 11.95 -28.53 2.64
CA ASN A 74 12.44 -28.40 1.26
C ASN A 74 12.43 -26.93 0.81
N LYS A 75 13.20 -26.60 -0.22
CA LYS A 75 13.44 -25.20 -0.64
C LYS A 75 12.15 -24.41 -0.90
N THR A 76 11.18 -24.98 -1.62
CA THR A 76 9.94 -24.27 -1.97
C THR A 76 9.10 -23.96 -0.73
N LEU A 77 8.86 -24.98 0.12
CA LEU A 77 8.11 -24.79 1.37
C LEU A 77 8.83 -23.82 2.31
N ARG A 78 10.17 -23.89 2.34
CA ARG A 78 10.99 -23.01 3.17
C ARG A 78 10.86 -21.55 2.76
N ASP A 79 10.95 -21.25 1.46
CA ASP A 79 10.78 -19.90 0.93
C ASP A 79 9.40 -19.33 1.29
N ASP A 80 8.34 -20.13 1.16
CA ASP A 80 6.98 -19.72 1.51
C ASP A 80 6.84 -19.42 3.02
N LYS A 81 7.35 -20.30 3.89
CA LYS A 81 7.27 -20.09 5.34
C LYS A 81 8.13 -18.92 5.81
N TYR A 82 9.30 -18.68 5.22
CA TYR A 82 10.09 -17.49 5.54
C TYR A 82 9.40 -16.21 5.05
N ALA A 83 8.67 -16.25 3.93
CA ALA A 83 7.87 -15.13 3.47
C ALA A 83 6.76 -14.78 4.46
N ASP A 84 6.02 -15.78 4.94
CA ASP A 84 4.99 -15.59 5.97
C ASP A 84 5.58 -15.01 7.26
N LEU A 85 6.72 -15.56 7.70
CA LEU A 85 7.42 -15.10 8.90
C LEU A 85 7.88 -13.64 8.76
N ALA A 86 8.42 -13.27 7.59
CA ALA A 86 8.85 -11.91 7.31
C ALA A 86 7.68 -10.92 7.39
N LEU A 87 6.52 -11.28 6.84
CA LEU A 87 5.30 -10.47 6.92
C LEU A 87 4.80 -10.34 8.37
N ALA A 88 4.92 -11.39 9.19
CA ALA A 88 4.51 -11.38 10.59
C ALA A 88 5.32 -10.38 11.44
N VAL A 89 6.61 -10.20 11.13
CA VAL A 89 7.52 -9.30 11.88
C VAL A 89 7.77 -7.96 11.17
N VAL A 90 6.87 -7.51 10.29
CA VAL A 90 7.07 -6.30 9.46
C VAL A 90 7.44 -5.05 10.27
N SER A 91 6.90 -4.90 11.48
CA SER A 91 7.14 -3.79 12.40
C SER A 91 8.48 -3.86 13.14
N ASN A 92 9.23 -4.97 13.00
CA ASN A 92 10.54 -5.17 13.62
C ASN A 92 11.64 -5.24 12.54
N PRO A 93 12.32 -4.11 12.23
CA PRO A 93 13.33 -4.05 11.18
C PRO A 93 14.52 -5.00 11.39
N GLU A 94 14.89 -5.28 12.64
CA GLU A 94 15.98 -6.20 12.98
C GLU A 94 15.61 -7.62 12.55
N LEU A 95 14.42 -8.12 12.94
CA LEU A 95 13.97 -9.46 12.57
C LEU A 95 13.75 -9.59 11.05
N VAL A 96 13.18 -8.56 10.41
CA VAL A 96 13.06 -8.52 8.93
C VAL A 96 14.43 -8.70 8.27
N SER A 97 15.48 -8.02 8.77
CA SER A 97 16.83 -8.11 8.20
C SER A 97 17.47 -9.49 8.34
N GLN A 98 17.02 -10.30 9.30
CA GLN A 98 17.51 -11.67 9.51
C GLN A 98 16.82 -12.68 8.59
N VAL A 99 15.52 -12.50 8.30
CA VAL A 99 14.74 -13.47 7.52
C VAL A 99 14.76 -13.18 6.01
N LEU A 100 14.70 -11.91 5.61
CA LEU A 100 14.58 -11.53 4.19
C LEU A 100 15.69 -12.13 3.30
N PRO A 101 16.98 -12.18 3.73
CA PRO A 101 18.05 -12.79 2.94
C PRO A 101 17.94 -14.31 2.75
N LEU A 102 17.08 -14.99 3.53
CA LEU A 102 16.89 -16.44 3.47
C LEU A 102 15.89 -16.87 2.38
N ILE A 103 15.23 -15.90 1.74
CA ILE A 103 14.20 -16.11 0.72
C ILE A 103 14.78 -15.83 -0.67
N SER A 104 14.32 -16.53 -1.71
CA SER A 104 14.70 -16.21 -3.10
C SER A 104 14.35 -14.77 -3.50
N ALA A 105 15.14 -14.20 -4.42
CA ALA A 105 15.00 -12.80 -4.84
C ALA A 105 13.59 -12.45 -5.38
N HIS A 106 12.95 -13.36 -6.12
CA HIS A 106 11.58 -13.13 -6.62
C HIS A 106 10.60 -13.01 -5.45
N LYS A 107 10.67 -13.95 -4.50
CA LYS A 107 9.79 -13.95 -3.32
C LYS A 107 10.10 -12.78 -2.37
N GLN A 108 11.35 -12.31 -2.30
CA GLN A 108 11.70 -11.08 -1.56
C GLN A 108 10.95 -9.86 -2.09
N VAL A 109 10.78 -9.75 -3.41
CA VAL A 109 9.98 -8.67 -4.02
C VAL A 109 8.53 -8.75 -3.53
N ASP A 110 7.90 -9.92 -3.66
CA ASP A 110 6.51 -10.13 -3.22
C ASP A 110 6.33 -9.77 -1.74
N VAL A 111 7.26 -10.23 -0.89
CA VAL A 111 7.25 -9.93 0.54
C VAL A 111 7.39 -8.43 0.80
N LEU A 112 8.32 -7.74 0.15
CA LEU A 112 8.52 -6.30 0.33
C LEU A 112 7.31 -5.49 -0.14
N LEU A 113 6.63 -5.92 -1.21
CA LEU A 113 5.39 -5.31 -1.67
C LEU A 113 4.22 -5.58 -0.70
N GLY A 114 4.11 -6.80 -0.17
CA GLY A 114 3.13 -7.13 0.87
C GLY A 114 3.37 -6.35 2.18
N MET A 115 4.64 -6.18 2.57
CA MET A 115 5.01 -5.29 3.69
C MET A 115 4.62 -3.85 3.40
N THR A 116 4.88 -3.35 2.18
CA THR A 116 4.49 -1.99 1.76
C THR A 116 2.99 -1.79 1.93
N GLN A 117 2.18 -2.73 1.44
CA GLN A 117 0.72 -2.70 1.57
C GLN A 117 0.28 -2.69 3.04
N ARG A 118 0.82 -3.59 3.87
CA ARG A 118 0.48 -3.67 5.30
C ARG A 118 0.87 -2.39 6.05
N LEU A 119 2.05 -1.84 5.78
CA LEU A 119 2.52 -0.60 6.40
C LEU A 119 1.67 0.60 5.95
N ALA A 120 1.27 0.65 4.68
CA ALA A 120 0.40 1.69 4.14
C ALA A 120 -1.00 1.66 4.77
N ALA A 121 -1.58 0.48 4.93
CA ALA A 121 -2.88 0.31 5.60
C ALA A 121 -2.88 0.72 7.08
N ASN A 122 -1.70 0.88 7.70
CA ASN A 122 -1.53 1.36 9.08
C ASN A 122 -0.93 2.79 9.13
N ASP A 123 -0.97 3.53 8.01
CA ASP A 123 -0.44 4.89 7.88
C ASP A 123 1.05 5.05 8.24
N GLN A 124 1.84 3.98 8.10
CA GLN A 124 3.29 4.00 8.36
C GLN A 124 4.06 4.41 7.11
N SER A 125 3.80 5.61 6.56
CA SER A 125 4.24 6.03 5.23
C SER A 125 5.75 5.93 5.02
N ALA A 126 6.56 6.38 5.99
CA ALA A 126 8.02 6.34 5.87
C ALA A 126 8.57 4.89 5.75
N GLN A 127 7.96 3.96 6.48
CA GLN A 127 8.35 2.55 6.42
C GLN A 127 7.84 1.90 5.13
N ALA A 128 6.59 2.20 4.73
CA ALA A 128 6.01 1.70 3.50
C ALA A 128 6.86 2.11 2.29
N LEU A 129 7.22 3.39 2.18
CA LEU A 129 8.07 3.90 1.10
C LEU A 129 9.46 3.24 1.09
N LYS A 130 10.06 3.03 2.27
CA LYS A 130 11.34 2.34 2.38
C LYS A 130 11.27 0.91 1.84
N ARG A 131 10.21 0.16 2.15
CA ARG A 131 10.03 -1.22 1.64
C ARG A 131 9.72 -1.23 0.14
N PHE A 132 8.93 -0.28 -0.32
CA PHE A 132 8.66 -0.08 -1.73
C PHE A 132 9.94 0.18 -2.53
N ASP A 133 10.78 1.11 -2.08
CA ASP A 133 12.05 1.44 -2.74
C ASP A 133 13.01 0.23 -2.77
N GLN A 134 13.02 -0.58 -1.71
CA GLN A 134 13.76 -1.85 -1.68
C GLN A 134 13.23 -2.82 -2.72
N ALA A 135 11.91 -2.98 -2.84
CA ALA A 135 11.29 -3.84 -3.84
C ALA A 135 11.65 -3.39 -5.26
N ILE A 136 11.47 -2.09 -5.57
CA ILE A 136 11.78 -1.53 -6.89
C ILE A 136 13.27 -1.68 -7.23
N SER A 137 14.16 -1.54 -6.25
CA SER A 137 15.60 -1.72 -6.46
C SER A 137 15.95 -3.18 -6.81
N LEU A 138 15.33 -4.15 -6.13
CA LEU A 138 15.50 -5.58 -6.43
C LEU A 138 14.94 -5.94 -7.79
N VAL A 139 13.73 -5.46 -8.09
CA VAL A 139 13.05 -5.68 -9.37
C VAL A 139 13.88 -5.15 -10.56
N LYS A 140 14.60 -4.04 -10.41
CA LYS A 140 15.51 -3.53 -11.45
C LYS A 140 16.67 -4.48 -11.78
N ALA A 141 17.02 -5.36 -10.85
CA ALA A 141 18.01 -6.42 -11.07
C ALA A 141 17.38 -7.71 -11.62
N LEU A 142 16.05 -7.78 -11.76
CA LEU A 142 15.30 -8.90 -12.33
C LEU A 142 14.90 -8.64 -13.78
N SER A 143 14.10 -9.54 -14.37
CA SER A 143 13.64 -9.40 -15.76
C SER A 143 12.61 -8.27 -15.92
N LEU A 144 12.43 -7.77 -17.15
CA LEU A 144 11.38 -6.79 -17.45
C LEU A 144 9.98 -7.32 -17.10
N SER A 145 9.74 -8.62 -17.30
CA SER A 145 8.46 -9.24 -16.94
C SER A 145 8.20 -9.22 -15.45
N ASP A 146 9.23 -9.49 -14.63
CA ASP A 146 9.10 -9.44 -13.16
C ASP A 146 8.82 -8.00 -12.70
N ARG A 147 9.43 -7.04 -13.38
CA ARG A 147 9.17 -5.62 -13.13
C ARG A 147 7.75 -5.22 -13.44
N ASP A 148 7.25 -5.57 -14.60
CA ASP A 148 5.88 -5.22 -14.98
C ASP A 148 4.86 -5.94 -14.08
N ALA A 149 5.14 -7.18 -13.64
CA ALA A 149 4.30 -7.89 -12.67
C ALA A 149 4.28 -7.21 -11.29
N ALA A 150 5.45 -6.82 -10.77
CA ALA A 150 5.57 -6.11 -9.48
C ALA A 150 4.85 -4.76 -9.51
N ILE A 151 5.03 -4.00 -10.59
CA ILE A 151 4.35 -2.72 -10.82
C ILE A 151 2.84 -2.94 -10.97
N GLY A 152 2.43 -3.96 -11.72
CA GLY A 152 1.04 -4.36 -11.91
C GLY A 152 0.35 -4.75 -10.61
N TYR A 153 1.05 -5.42 -9.69
CA TYR A 153 0.54 -5.77 -8.36
C TYR A 153 0.21 -4.51 -7.55
N VAL A 154 1.17 -3.58 -7.42
CA VAL A 154 0.93 -2.32 -6.68
C VAL A 154 -0.15 -1.50 -7.36
N ALA A 155 -0.16 -1.49 -8.69
CA ALA A 155 -1.20 -0.84 -9.48
C ALA A 155 -2.59 -1.41 -9.20
N SER A 156 -2.73 -2.73 -9.18
CA SER A 156 -3.97 -3.41 -8.88
C SER A 156 -4.46 -3.09 -7.48
N TRP A 157 -3.57 -3.07 -6.49
CA TRP A 157 -3.94 -2.75 -5.11
C TRP A 157 -4.37 -1.28 -4.96
N LEU A 158 -3.61 -0.33 -5.48
CA LEU A 158 -3.98 1.10 -5.45
C LEU A 158 -5.22 1.41 -6.30
N ASN A 159 -5.61 0.50 -7.21
CA ASN A 159 -6.83 0.57 -8.02
C ASN A 159 -7.98 -0.32 -7.49
N ALA A 160 -7.78 -1.07 -6.40
CA ALA A 160 -8.67 -2.18 -6.02
C ALA A 160 -10.12 -1.74 -5.73
N ASP A 161 -10.33 -0.47 -5.39
CA ASP A 161 -11.67 0.06 -5.12
C ASP A 161 -12.48 0.36 -6.39
N GLY A 162 -11.88 0.31 -7.59
CA GLY A 162 -12.58 0.34 -8.88
C GLY A 162 -13.46 1.57 -9.16
N SER A 163 -13.65 2.45 -8.19
CA SER A 163 -14.47 3.63 -8.23
C SER A 163 -13.58 4.83 -8.51
N SER A 164 -14.10 5.76 -9.30
CA SER A 164 -13.57 7.12 -9.43
C SER A 164 -13.62 7.92 -8.11
N GLU A 165 -14.07 7.29 -7.01
CA GLU A 165 -14.32 7.87 -5.69
C GLU A 165 -13.38 7.32 -4.60
N ALA A 166 -12.42 6.47 -4.94
CA ALA A 166 -11.48 5.93 -3.96
C ALA A 166 -10.76 7.08 -3.23
N GLN A 167 -11.05 7.24 -1.94
CA GLN A 167 -10.34 8.18 -1.08
C GLN A 167 -8.94 7.63 -0.85
N TYR A 168 -7.96 8.17 -1.58
CA TYR A 168 -6.57 7.83 -1.35
C TYR A 168 -6.14 8.33 0.03
N THR A 169 -5.50 7.46 0.81
CA THR A 169 -4.77 7.91 2.00
C THR A 169 -3.56 8.74 1.57
N PRO A 170 -2.99 9.60 2.44
CA PRO A 170 -1.73 10.26 2.16
C PRO A 170 -0.61 9.28 1.77
N THR A 171 -0.60 8.08 2.36
CA THR A 171 0.39 7.04 2.03
C THR A 171 0.19 6.51 0.62
N ASP A 172 -1.06 6.30 0.18
CA ASP A 172 -1.35 5.85 -1.19
C ASP A 172 -0.91 6.87 -2.23
N LEU A 173 -1.11 8.17 -1.97
CA LEU A 173 -0.66 9.24 -2.88
C LEU A 173 0.87 9.28 -2.97
N LEU A 174 1.58 9.08 -1.86
CA LEU A 174 3.05 9.00 -1.86
C LEU A 174 3.55 7.78 -2.66
N LEU A 175 2.91 6.62 -2.49
CA LEU A 175 3.24 5.40 -3.24
C LEU A 175 2.95 5.57 -4.73
N LEU A 176 1.79 6.15 -5.09
CA LEU A 176 1.43 6.42 -6.48
C LEU A 176 2.45 7.35 -7.13
N SER A 177 2.83 8.44 -6.44
CA SER A 177 3.87 9.38 -6.90
C SER A 177 5.21 8.69 -7.16
N ARG A 178 5.60 7.72 -6.32
CA ARG A 178 6.84 6.94 -6.51
C ARG A 178 6.76 5.90 -7.62
N LEU A 179 5.58 5.33 -7.84
CA LEU A 179 5.40 4.28 -8.83
C LEU A 179 5.14 4.83 -10.24
N SER A 180 4.52 6.01 -10.40
CA SER A 180 4.22 6.62 -11.71
C SER A 180 5.43 6.71 -12.65
N PRO A 181 6.64 7.11 -12.21
CA PRO A 181 7.82 7.15 -13.09
C PRO A 181 8.35 5.77 -13.50
N GLN A 182 7.93 4.70 -12.82
CA GLN A 182 8.36 3.33 -13.15
C GLN A 182 7.48 2.67 -14.22
N LEU A 183 6.32 3.24 -14.55
CA LEU A 183 5.36 2.67 -15.49
C LEU A 183 5.81 2.82 -16.96
N ASN A 184 5.80 1.70 -17.67
CA ASN A 184 6.08 1.65 -19.11
C ASN A 184 4.83 1.94 -19.96
N ASP A 185 3.64 1.56 -19.49
CA ASP A 185 2.37 1.79 -20.18
C ASP A 185 2.00 3.30 -20.14
N PRO A 186 1.91 3.98 -21.30
CA PRO A 186 1.59 5.40 -21.36
C PRO A 186 0.22 5.76 -20.79
N PHE A 187 -0.78 4.90 -21.01
CA PHE A 187 -2.15 5.13 -20.54
C PHE A 187 -2.22 5.01 -19.02
N VAL A 188 -1.67 3.95 -18.44
CA VAL A 188 -1.66 3.74 -16.98
C VAL A 188 -0.87 4.87 -16.29
N ARG A 189 0.26 5.30 -16.87
CA ARG A 189 1.04 6.41 -16.33
C ARG A 189 0.26 7.73 -16.34
N ALA A 190 -0.40 8.07 -17.43
CA ALA A 190 -1.20 9.30 -17.51
C ALA A 190 -2.43 9.25 -16.57
N LEU A 191 -3.09 8.09 -16.47
CA LEU A 191 -4.20 7.86 -15.54
C LEU A 191 -3.78 8.20 -14.10
N TRP A 192 -2.59 7.79 -13.71
CA TRP A 192 -2.11 7.99 -12.35
C TRP A 192 -1.64 9.40 -12.06
N LEU A 193 -0.94 10.03 -13.01
CA LEU A 193 -0.61 11.45 -12.88
C LEU A 193 -1.88 12.29 -12.76
N THR A 194 -2.92 11.95 -13.53
CA THR A 194 -4.23 12.60 -13.45
C THR A 194 -4.87 12.41 -12.07
N ARG A 195 -4.83 11.19 -11.52
CA ARG A 195 -5.31 10.92 -10.15
C ARG A 195 -4.56 11.68 -9.07
N LEU A 196 -3.23 11.78 -9.18
CA LEU A 196 -2.42 12.59 -8.27
C LEU A 196 -2.83 14.07 -8.32
N VAL A 197 -3.00 14.63 -9.51
CA VAL A 197 -3.46 16.03 -9.66
C VAL A 197 -4.86 16.24 -9.06
N SER A 198 -5.77 15.27 -9.23
CA SER A 198 -7.12 15.36 -8.64
C SER A 198 -7.15 15.27 -7.11
N ASN A 199 -6.18 14.59 -6.50
CA ASN A 199 -6.20 14.28 -5.06
C ASN A 199 -5.23 15.12 -4.23
N LEU A 200 -4.20 15.70 -4.84
CA LEU A 200 -3.25 16.57 -4.15
C LEU A 200 -3.69 18.05 -4.20
N PRO A 201 -3.35 18.85 -3.17
CA PRO A 201 -3.44 20.30 -3.26
C PRO A 201 -2.64 20.84 -4.47
N PRO A 202 -3.09 21.93 -5.13
CA PRO A 202 -2.38 22.55 -6.26
C PRO A 202 -0.87 22.77 -6.04
N SER A 203 -0.47 23.17 -4.84
CA SER A 203 0.93 23.40 -4.47
C SER A 203 1.78 22.12 -4.43
N GLU A 204 1.18 20.98 -4.08
CA GLU A 204 1.84 19.67 -4.00
C GLU A 204 1.77 18.92 -5.33
N ALA A 205 0.74 19.19 -6.14
CA ALA A 205 0.53 18.59 -7.45
C ALA A 205 1.42 19.17 -8.55
N GLN A 206 2.09 20.31 -8.34
CA GLN A 206 2.78 21.07 -9.39
C GLN A 206 3.73 20.22 -10.25
N THR A 207 4.63 19.46 -9.63
CA THR A 207 5.59 18.60 -10.36
C THR A 207 4.87 17.50 -11.16
N THR A 208 3.81 16.92 -10.59
CA THR A 208 2.98 15.91 -11.26
C THR A 208 2.26 16.52 -12.46
N TYR A 209 1.73 17.73 -12.29
CA TYR A 209 1.06 18.48 -13.33
C TYR A 209 2.00 18.81 -14.50
N GLU A 210 3.24 19.23 -14.21
CA GLU A 210 4.25 19.50 -15.23
C GLU A 210 4.64 18.25 -16.03
N ALA A 211 4.59 17.06 -15.42
CA ALA A 211 4.85 15.80 -16.09
C ALA A 211 3.66 15.27 -16.92
N LEU A 212 2.43 15.72 -16.62
CA LEU A 212 1.20 15.21 -17.23
C LEU A 212 1.14 15.42 -18.75
N PRO A 213 1.47 16.60 -19.33
CA PRO A 213 1.45 16.78 -20.79
C PRO A 213 2.34 15.80 -21.54
N SER A 214 3.55 15.52 -21.04
CA SER A 214 4.45 14.55 -21.66
C SER A 214 3.88 13.14 -21.58
N ALA A 215 3.29 12.75 -20.44
CA ALA A 215 2.68 11.43 -20.30
C ALA A 215 1.45 11.26 -21.19
N LEU A 216 0.64 12.30 -21.34
CA LEU A 216 -0.50 12.32 -22.25
C LEU A 216 -0.04 12.23 -23.71
N ALA A 217 1.00 12.95 -24.11
CA ALA A 217 1.50 12.95 -25.49
C ALA A 217 1.90 11.54 -25.99
N ASP A 218 2.34 10.67 -25.08
CA ASP A 218 2.70 9.28 -25.38
C ASP A 218 1.47 8.37 -25.65
N ILE A 219 0.24 8.81 -25.37
CA ILE A 219 -0.99 8.10 -25.71
C ILE A 219 -1.37 8.43 -27.16
N PRO A 220 -1.43 7.46 -28.10
CA PRO A 220 -1.68 7.76 -29.52
C PRO A 220 -3.06 8.37 -29.80
N SER A 221 -4.08 7.93 -29.05
CA SER A 221 -5.47 8.32 -29.26
C SER A 221 -5.78 9.67 -28.59
N ALA A 222 -6.04 10.69 -29.41
CA ALA A 222 -6.51 11.99 -28.92
C ALA A 222 -7.84 11.89 -28.16
N TYR A 223 -8.73 11.00 -28.58
CA TYR A 223 -9.98 10.73 -27.87
C TYR A 223 -9.71 10.21 -26.46
N THR A 224 -8.84 9.22 -26.32
CA THR A 224 -8.50 8.60 -25.02
C THR A 224 -7.85 9.61 -24.07
N ARG A 225 -6.97 10.49 -24.57
CA ARG A 225 -6.38 11.57 -23.75
C ARG A 225 -7.45 12.51 -23.20
N ARG A 226 -8.40 12.92 -24.06
CA ARG A 226 -9.48 13.82 -23.67
C ARG A 226 -10.45 13.18 -22.70
N ASP A 227 -10.85 11.94 -22.95
CA ASP A 227 -11.74 11.18 -22.09
C ASP A 227 -11.16 11.03 -20.66
N LEU A 228 -9.88 10.70 -20.57
CA LEU A 228 -9.16 10.60 -19.29
C LEU A 228 -9.17 11.92 -18.50
N LEU A 229 -8.88 13.03 -19.16
CA LEU A 229 -8.92 14.36 -18.54
C LEU A 229 -10.34 14.76 -18.15
N TRP A 230 -11.32 14.48 -19.00
CA TRP A 230 -12.72 14.83 -18.74
C TRP A 230 -13.31 14.09 -17.54
N GLN A 231 -13.06 12.80 -17.41
CA GLN A 231 -13.48 12.03 -16.24
C GLN A 231 -12.91 12.62 -14.95
N ALA A 232 -11.65 13.08 -14.98
CA ALA A 232 -11.03 13.70 -13.83
C ALA A 232 -11.58 15.10 -13.53
N ILE A 233 -11.87 15.92 -14.56
CA ILE A 233 -12.50 17.23 -14.40
C ILE A 233 -13.90 17.07 -13.79
N ASP A 234 -14.72 16.17 -14.32
CA ASP A 234 -16.09 15.92 -13.86
C ASP A 234 -16.12 15.46 -12.40
N SER A 235 -15.19 14.56 -12.03
CA SER A 235 -14.99 14.14 -10.64
C SER A 235 -14.61 15.32 -9.73
N ASN A 236 -13.68 16.19 -10.14
CA ASN A 236 -13.33 17.36 -9.32
C ASN A 236 -14.49 18.36 -9.20
N LEU A 237 -15.32 18.51 -10.24
CA LEU A 237 -16.51 19.35 -10.20
C LEU A 237 -17.55 18.83 -9.21
N SER A 238 -17.80 17.51 -9.16
CA SER A 238 -18.76 16.93 -8.22
C SER A 238 -18.34 17.13 -6.74
N PHE A 239 -17.03 17.23 -6.47
CA PHE A 239 -16.47 17.54 -5.16
C PHE A 239 -16.16 19.03 -4.93
N GLN A 240 -16.62 19.93 -5.82
CA GLN A 240 -16.39 21.38 -5.75
C GLN A 240 -14.90 21.78 -5.70
N GLN A 241 -14.02 20.95 -6.25
CA GLN A 241 -12.57 21.18 -6.30
C GLN A 241 -12.19 22.00 -7.54
N PHE A 242 -12.71 23.23 -7.64
CA PHE A 242 -12.64 24.02 -8.87
C PHE A 242 -11.22 24.38 -9.32
N ASP A 243 -10.29 24.61 -8.39
CA ASP A 243 -8.89 24.92 -8.74
C ASP A 243 -8.21 23.71 -9.41
N ARG A 244 -8.47 22.50 -8.91
CA ARG A 244 -7.95 21.25 -9.48
C ARG A 244 -8.58 20.96 -10.83
N ALA A 245 -9.90 21.14 -10.95
CA ALA A 245 -10.61 21.05 -12.23
C ALA A 245 -10.04 22.02 -13.27
N THR A 246 -9.73 23.25 -12.87
CA THR A 246 -9.12 24.28 -13.73
C THR A 246 -7.72 23.87 -14.19
N GLN A 247 -6.88 23.34 -13.29
CA GLN A 247 -5.56 22.82 -13.65
C GLN A 247 -5.67 21.72 -14.71
N LEU A 248 -6.55 20.74 -14.51
CA LEU A 248 -6.77 19.64 -15.46
C LEU A 248 -7.35 20.12 -16.80
N ALA A 249 -8.29 21.08 -16.77
CA ALA A 249 -8.86 21.68 -17.98
C ALA A 249 -7.78 22.31 -18.87
N ASN A 250 -6.78 22.95 -18.26
CA ASN A 250 -5.65 23.54 -19.01
C ASN A 250 -4.78 22.50 -19.74
N ALA A 251 -4.86 21.21 -19.39
CA ALA A 251 -4.19 20.12 -20.10
C ALA A 251 -4.97 19.65 -21.35
N LEU A 252 -6.21 20.08 -21.55
CA LEU A 252 -6.97 19.80 -22.78
C LEU A 252 -6.48 20.65 -23.96
N ASP A 253 -6.67 20.13 -25.17
CA ASP A 253 -6.31 20.78 -26.43
C ASP A 253 -7.45 21.65 -26.97
N GLY A 254 -7.12 22.86 -27.46
CA GLY A 254 -7.99 23.68 -28.29
C GLY A 254 -9.36 24.00 -27.67
N GLU A 255 -10.42 23.79 -28.45
CA GLU A 255 -11.81 24.12 -28.06
C GLU A 255 -12.29 23.35 -26.81
N TYR A 256 -11.77 22.13 -26.58
CA TYR A 256 -12.13 21.32 -25.41
C TYR A 256 -11.69 21.96 -24.10
N ARG A 257 -10.54 22.66 -24.10
CA ARG A 257 -10.08 23.44 -22.94
C ARG A 257 -11.10 24.53 -22.61
N GLN A 258 -11.54 25.28 -23.61
CA GLN A 258 -12.48 26.37 -23.39
C GLN A 258 -13.81 25.83 -22.87
N SER A 259 -14.33 24.74 -23.47
CA SER A 259 -15.56 24.09 -22.98
C SER A 259 -15.45 23.64 -21.52
N ALA A 260 -14.29 23.11 -21.10
CA ALA A 260 -14.06 22.73 -19.70
C ALA A 260 -14.04 23.93 -18.76
N LEU A 261 -13.33 24.99 -19.13
CA LEU A 261 -13.28 26.21 -18.34
C LEU A 261 -14.67 26.85 -18.20
N ASP A 262 -15.46 26.89 -19.27
CA ASP A 262 -16.82 27.42 -19.24
C ASP A 262 -17.74 26.59 -18.32
N GLN A 263 -17.62 25.26 -18.35
CA GLN A 263 -18.36 24.38 -17.43
C GLN A 263 -17.95 24.59 -15.97
N ILE A 264 -16.67 24.78 -15.70
CA ILE A 264 -16.16 25.05 -14.35
C ILE A 264 -16.72 26.37 -13.83
N GLU A 265 -16.72 27.44 -14.64
CA GLU A 265 -17.29 28.73 -14.25
C GLU A 265 -18.80 28.65 -14.02
N LEU A 266 -19.52 27.90 -14.85
CA LEU A 266 -20.94 27.64 -14.64
C LEU A 266 -21.19 26.92 -13.32
N ALA A 267 -20.38 25.90 -12.98
CA ALA A 267 -20.50 25.15 -11.75
C ALA A 267 -20.16 26.00 -10.50
N LYS A 268 -19.21 26.94 -10.59
CA LYS A 268 -18.89 27.89 -9.52
C LYS A 268 -20.04 28.85 -9.20
N ALA A 269 -20.90 29.12 -10.18
CA ALA A 269 -22.00 30.08 -10.06
C ALA A 269 -23.30 29.47 -9.47
N GLN A 270 -23.34 28.15 -9.28
CA GLN A 270 -24.46 27.39 -8.72
C GLN A 270 -24.26 27.14 -7.22
#